data_AF-A0A8E2AR27-F1
#
_entry.id   AF-A0A8E2AR27-F1
#
_cell.length_a   1.000
_cell.length_b   1.000
_cell.length_c   1.000
_cell.angle_alpha   90.00
_cell.angle_beta   90.00
_cell.angle_gamma   90.00
#
_symmetry.space_group_name_H-M   'P 1'
#
loop_
_entity.id
_entity.type
_entity.pdbx_description
1 polymer ?
#
loop_
_entity_poly.entity_id
_entity_poly.type
_entity_poly.pdbx_seq_one_letter_code
_entity_poly.pdbx_strand_id
1 'polypeptide(L)'
;MYEPVRGGTRGGQAEFKWSDVSADKDREHYLGHSINAPTGRWQKNKDIHWYARDKEQTQAERDEEIRRIKEAEAEALAAALCVYYPTSRVSFV
;
A
#
# COMPACT_ATOMS: atom_id res chain seq x y z
N MET A 1 32.74 -7.52 0.72
CA MET A 1 33.05 -6.10 1.02
C MET A 1 31.80 -5.51 1.66
N TYR A 2 31.80 -5.28 2.97
CA TYR A 2 30.66 -4.71 3.69
C TYR A 2 30.77 -3.19 3.56
N GLU A 3 29.97 -2.61 2.69
CA GLU A 3 29.82 -1.16 2.65
C GLU A 3 28.97 -0.76 3.86
N PRO A 4 29.44 0.17 4.72
CA PRO A 4 28.61 0.67 5.80
C PRO A 4 27.32 1.24 5.20
N VAL A 5 26.19 0.88 5.80
CA VAL A 5 24.88 1.43 5.42
C VAL A 5 25.05 2.94 5.39
N ARG A 6 24.90 3.56 4.21
CA ARG A 6 25.12 5.00 4.06
C ARG A 6 24.08 5.68 4.94
N GLY A 7 24.54 6.30 6.03
CA GLY A 7 23.68 7.03 6.95
C GLY A 7 22.95 8.16 6.23
N GLY A 8 21.72 8.43 6.65
CA GLY A 8 20.86 9.46 6.08
C GLY A 8 19.51 8.91 5.62
N THR A 9 18.87 9.64 4.71
CA THR A 9 17.53 9.36 4.16
C THR A 9 17.41 8.03 3.40
N ARG A 10 18.56 7.41 3.08
CA ARG A 10 18.69 6.12 2.35
C ARG A 10 19.04 4.94 3.27
N GLY A 11 18.97 5.13 4.59
CA GLY A 11 19.32 4.14 5.61
C GLY A 11 18.43 2.89 5.63
N GLY A 12 18.60 2.06 6.65
CA GLY A 12 17.87 0.80 6.80
C GLY A 12 16.35 0.98 6.93
N GLN A 13 15.59 -0.12 6.80
CA GLN A 13 14.11 -0.09 6.75
C GLN A 13 13.46 0.65 7.95
N ALA A 14 14.13 0.73 9.10
CA ALA A 14 13.65 1.41 10.30
C ALA A 14 14.01 2.91 10.38
N GLU A 15 14.91 3.40 9.53
CA GLU A 15 15.47 4.76 9.59
C GLU A 15 14.90 5.70 8.53
N PHE A 16 14.12 5.16 7.57
CA PHE A 16 13.55 5.92 6.48
C PHE A 16 12.41 6.85 6.95
N LYS A 17 12.51 8.14 6.63
CA LYS A 17 11.48 9.15 6.90
C LYS A 17 11.31 10.11 5.73
N TRP A 18 10.06 10.30 5.31
CA TRP A 18 9.71 11.25 4.24
C TRP A 18 10.04 12.71 4.58
N SER A 19 10.02 13.08 5.86
CA SER A 19 10.48 14.39 6.34
C SER A 19 11.92 14.65 5.94
N ASP A 20 12.77 13.63 6.07
CA ASP A 20 14.20 13.76 5.87
C ASP A 20 14.48 13.76 4.35
N VAL A 21 13.73 12.97 3.57
CA VAL A 21 13.75 13.00 2.09
C VAL A 21 13.43 14.39 1.55
N SER A 22 12.53 15.15 2.17
CA SER A 22 12.18 16.50 1.71
C SER A 22 13.35 17.50 1.76
N ALA A 23 14.29 17.29 2.70
CA ALA A 23 15.49 18.10 2.86
C ALA A 23 16.70 17.55 2.10
N ASP A 24 16.55 16.40 1.42
CA ASP A 24 17.63 15.73 0.73
C ASP A 24 17.99 16.42 -0.61
N LYS A 25 19.27 16.40 -0.95
CA LYS A 25 19.77 16.89 -2.24
C LYS A 25 19.22 16.06 -3.40
N ASP A 26 19.13 14.75 -3.19
CA ASP A 26 18.74 13.76 -4.18
C ASP A 26 17.28 13.30 -4.00
N ARG A 27 16.43 14.15 -3.39
CA ARG A 27 15.01 13.84 -3.11
C ARG A 27 14.22 13.38 -4.34
N GLU A 28 14.60 13.87 -5.52
CA GLU A 28 13.94 13.55 -6.80
C GLU A 28 14.15 12.10 -7.24
N HIS A 29 15.13 11.41 -6.66
CA HIS A 29 15.41 10.00 -6.94
C HIS A 29 14.60 9.02 -6.07
N TYR A 30 13.72 9.51 -5.19
CA TYR A 30 12.84 8.67 -4.37
C TYR A 30 11.52 8.41 -5.08
N LEU A 31 11.11 7.13 -5.13
CA LEU A 31 9.81 6.75 -5.65
C LEU A 31 8.70 7.32 -4.77
N GLY A 32 7.88 8.22 -5.32
CA GLY A 32 6.80 8.88 -4.58
C GLY A 32 7.20 10.20 -3.92
N HIS A 33 8.37 10.77 -4.22
CA HIS A 33 8.79 12.08 -3.68
C HIS A 33 7.77 13.20 -4.00
N SER A 34 7.15 13.17 -5.19
CA SER A 34 6.18 14.17 -5.62
C SER A 34 4.94 14.26 -4.74
N ILE A 35 4.60 13.16 -4.07
CA ILE A 35 3.42 13.02 -3.21
C ILE A 35 3.82 13.13 -1.74
N ASN A 36 4.85 12.38 -1.32
CA ASN A 36 5.16 12.15 0.09
C ASN A 36 6.23 13.08 0.66
N ALA A 37 7.09 13.66 -0.19
CA ALA A 37 8.03 14.72 0.18
C ALA A 37 7.94 15.89 -0.82
N PRO A 38 6.76 16.50 -0.98
CA PRO A 38 6.62 17.62 -1.87
C PRO A 38 7.41 18.81 -1.26
N THR A 39 7.99 19.65 -2.11
CA THR A 39 8.80 20.80 -1.68
C THR A 39 8.45 22.04 -2.47
N GLY A 40 8.33 23.18 -1.79
CA GLY A 40 8.13 24.51 -2.41
C GLY A 40 6.78 25.15 -2.11
N ARG A 41 6.63 26.41 -2.53
CA ARG A 41 5.43 27.21 -2.25
C ARG A 41 4.15 26.68 -2.91
N TRP A 42 4.29 25.91 -3.99
CA TRP A 42 3.16 25.35 -4.77
C TRP A 42 2.28 24.38 -3.96
N GLN A 43 2.83 23.80 -2.90
CA GLN A 43 2.12 22.86 -2.03
C GLN A 43 1.14 23.54 -1.09
N LYS A 44 1.37 24.82 -0.77
CA LYS A 44 0.59 25.54 0.22
C LYS A 44 -0.86 25.64 -0.27
N ASN A 45 -1.81 25.17 0.55
CA ASN A 45 -3.25 25.10 0.22
C ASN A 45 -3.60 24.15 -0.94
N LYS A 46 -2.70 23.26 -1.36
CA LYS A 46 -3.02 22.12 -2.21
C LYS A 46 -3.17 20.91 -1.34
N ASP A 47 -4.21 20.13 -1.59
CA ASP A 47 -4.24 18.78 -1.08
C ASP A 47 -3.76 17.80 -2.13
N ILE A 48 -2.68 17.12 -1.79
CA ILE A 48 -1.96 16.20 -2.65
C ILE A 48 -2.61 14.81 -2.59
N HIS A 49 -3.31 14.49 -1.48
CA HIS A 49 -3.95 13.21 -1.25
C HIS A 49 -5.44 13.21 -1.57
N TRP A 50 -5.89 14.09 -2.46
CA TRP A 50 -7.31 14.25 -2.77
C TRP A 50 -7.95 12.96 -3.28
N TYR A 51 -7.19 12.13 -3.99
CA TYR A 51 -7.60 10.82 -4.50
C TYR A 51 -7.81 9.76 -3.41
N ALA A 52 -7.31 10.02 -2.20
CA ALA A 52 -7.42 9.13 -1.05
C ALA A 52 -8.54 9.56 -0.08
N ARG A 53 -9.22 10.68 -0.33
CA ARG A 53 -10.15 11.27 0.65
C ARG A 53 -11.45 10.53 0.88
N ASP A 54 -11.87 9.66 -0.04
CA ASP A 54 -13.17 8.98 0.06
C ASP A 54 -13.03 7.46 0.18
N LYS A 55 -11.92 6.98 0.74
CA LYS A 55 -11.73 5.57 1.08
C LYS A 55 -11.69 5.34 2.58
N GLU A 56 -12.58 6.00 3.33
CA GLU A 56 -12.99 5.49 4.64
C GLU A 56 -13.85 4.24 4.43
N GLN A 57 -13.24 3.22 3.81
CA GLN A 57 -13.76 1.88 3.88
C GLN A 57 -13.47 1.44 5.30
N THR A 58 -14.53 1.23 6.06
CA THR A 58 -14.45 0.78 7.44
C THR A 58 -13.56 -0.46 7.49
N GLN A 59 -12.75 -0.66 8.55
CA GLN A 59 -11.90 -1.86 8.63
C GLN A 59 -12.70 -3.15 8.34
N ALA A 60 -13.95 -3.19 8.79
CA ALA A 60 -14.92 -4.24 8.49
C ALA A 60 -15.19 -4.45 7.00
N GLU A 61 -15.41 -3.38 6.22
CA GLU A 61 -15.66 -3.48 4.77
C GLU A 61 -14.40 -3.95 4.01
N ARG A 62 -13.21 -3.53 4.47
CA ARG A 62 -11.93 -4.01 3.90
C ARG A 62 -11.73 -5.50 4.19
N ASP A 63 -12.04 -5.94 5.40
CA ASP A 63 -11.93 -7.34 5.81
C ASP A 63 -12.94 -8.23 5.05
N GLU A 64 -14.15 -7.73 4.80
CA GLU A 64 -15.15 -8.42 3.99
C GLU A 64 -14.72 -8.56 2.52
N GLU A 65 -14.15 -7.52 1.93
CA GLU A 65 -13.58 -7.59 0.58
C GLU A 65 -12.43 -8.60 0.51
N ILE A 66 -11.51 -8.57 1.47
CA ILE A 66 -10.40 -9.53 1.55
C ILE A 66 -10.95 -10.96 1.68
N ARG A 67 -11.98 -11.16 2.51
CA ARG A 67 -12.61 -12.48 2.67
C ARG A 67 -13.20 -12.97 1.35
N ARG A 68 -13.91 -12.10 0.63
CA ARG A 68 -14.51 -12.42 -0.66
C ARG A 68 -13.47 -12.77 -1.72
N ILE A 69 -12.36 -12.03 -1.77
CA ILE A 69 -11.25 -12.32 -2.70
C ILE A 69 -10.62 -13.67 -2.36
N LYS A 70 -10.32 -13.94 -1.09
CA LYS A 70 -9.76 -15.22 -0.66
C LYS A 70 -10.68 -16.41 -0.95
N GLU A 71 -11.99 -16.25 -0.78
CA GLU A 71 -12.97 -17.26 -1.16
C GLU A 71 -12.93 -17.54 -2.67
N ALA A 72 -12.89 -16.51 -3.51
CA ALA A 72 -12.80 -16.66 -4.96
C ALA A 72 -11.46 -17.27 -5.43
N GLU A 73 -10.35 -16.89 -4.80
CA GLU A 73 -9.04 -17.49 -5.05
C GLU A 73 -9.01 -18.98 -4.67
N ALA A 74 -9.60 -19.34 -3.52
CA ALA A 74 -9.69 -20.72 -3.08
C ALA A 74 -10.56 -21.57 -4.03
N GLU A 75 -11.66 -21.01 -4.53
CA GLU A 75 -12.51 -21.68 -5.53
C GLU A 75 -11.78 -21.90 -6.86
N ALA A 76 -11.08 -20.89 -7.37
CA ALA A 76 -10.28 -21.00 -8.58
C ALA A 76 -9.15 -22.04 -8.43
N LEU A 77 -8.49 -22.06 -7.26
CA LEU A 77 -7.45 -23.03 -6.96
C LEU A 77 -8.02 -24.45 -6.82
N ALA A 78 -9.16 -24.61 -6.17
CA ALA A 78 -9.85 -25.90 -6.04
C ALA A 78 -10.29 -26.46 -7.40
N ALA A 79 -10.81 -25.59 -8.29
CA ALA A 79 -11.13 -25.95 -9.67
C ALA A 79 -9.88 -26.38 -10.45
N ALA A 80 -8.76 -25.66 -10.31
CA ALA A 80 -7.50 -26.00 -10.96
C ALA A 80 -6.90 -27.32 -10.44
N LEU A 81 -7.08 -27.62 -9.16
CA LEU A 81 -6.59 -28.84 -8.52
C LEU A 81 -7.60 -30.01 -8.58
N CYS A 82 -8.77 -29.80 -9.18
CA CYS A 82 -9.87 -30.77 -9.22
C CYS A 82 -10.29 -31.28 -7.83
N VAL A 83 -10.23 -30.44 -6.80
CA VAL A 83 -10.63 -30.77 -5.42
C VAL A 83 -11.96 -30.08 -5.11
N TYR A 84 -12.86 -30.79 -4.43
CA TYR A 84 -14.14 -30.20 -3.99
C TYR A 84 -13.90 -29.18 -2.86
N TYR A 85 -14.40 -27.97 -3.03
CA TYR A 85 -14.40 -26.93 -1.99
C TYR A 85 -15.84 -26.59 -1.59
N PRO A 86 -16.27 -26.90 -0.35
CA PRO A 86 -17.63 -26.59 0.08
C PRO A 86 -17.78 -25.08 0.25
N THR A 87 -18.53 -24.44 -0.65
CA THR A 87 -18.96 -23.05 -0.46
C THR A 87 -20.05 -23.03 0.63
N SER A 88 -19.91 -22.18 1.64
CA SER A 88 -20.93 -22.03 2.70
C SER A 88 -22.13 -21.16 2.26
N ARG A 89 -22.44 -21.12 0.97
CA ARG A 89 -23.57 -20.35 0.42
C ARG A 89 -24.34 -21.19 -0.59
N VAL A 90 -25.03 -22.21 -0.07
CA VAL A 90 -26.24 -22.74 -0.72
C VAL A 90 -27.42 -22.14 0.01
N SER A 91 -27.86 -20.95 -0.40
CA SER A 91 -29.21 -20.48 -0.10
C SER A 91 -30.17 -21.31 -0.94
N PHE A 92 -30.69 -22.37 -0.34
CA PHE A 92 -31.78 -23.16 -0.88
C PHE A 92 -33.02 -22.25 -0.89
N VAL A 93 -33.49 -21.89 -2.07
CA VAL A 93 -34.84 -21.35 -2.32
C VAL A 93 -35.69 -22.49 -2.85
#